data_AF-A5FU98-F1
#
_entry.id   AF-A5FU98-F1
#
_cell.length_a   1.000
_cell.length_b   1.000
_cell.length_c   1.000
_cell.angle_alpha   90.00
_cell.angle_beta   90.00
_cell.angle_gamma   90.00
#
_symmetry.space_group_name_H-M   'P 1'
#
loop_
_entity.id
_entity.type
_entity.pdbx_description
1 polymer ?
#
loop_
_entity_poly.entity_id
_entity_poly.type
_entity_poly.pdbx_seq_one_letter_code
_entity_poly.pdbx_strand_id
1 'polypeptide(L)'
;MLRLGVRVCRSGMIFPAHDELEPRDHDLVKSQTRAKDILGVASPSLPAPLPARCESGIESEKFPEVTVTEFSILRQKAGLSVVEAAEALGYHERHVYRWENGKGKPPRQAVLDCLRARQPGGHKPVADTSAFTFIDLFAGIGGLRRGFEAIGGRCVFTSEWDKYSQATYAANYPYDDHTISGDITKIGEKDIPEHDVLLAGFPCQPFSIAGVSKKNALKRPHGFACEAQGTLFFELARIIKHHRPKVFLLENVKNLVNHDRGTTFRIIRDVLENQLDYRIDFRVIDAKSWVPQHRERIFIAGFRDRNAEFTFKTLDIPDPASGPRLASILHPEDGTEKPDGHFTEGPLATVTERYTLTDHLWNYLQNYAEKHRRAGNGFGFGLCGPEDVARTLSARYYKDGSEILIRQNGKRPRRLTPRECARLMGFDRPGEADFKIPVSDTQAYKQFGNAVAVPVVAAVARHMKQWILEAVEGDENHHATGLQESA
;
A
#
# COMPACT_ATOMS: atom_id res chain seq x y z
N MET A 1 73.58 -1.82 -46.08
CA MET A 1 74.23 -2.22 -44.80
C MET A 1 73.12 -2.74 -43.89
N LEU A 2 73.07 -4.01 -43.47
CA LEU A 2 73.91 -4.73 -42.48
C LEU A 2 73.55 -4.44 -41.00
N ARG A 3 72.71 -5.32 -40.40
CA ARG A 3 72.60 -5.67 -38.94
C ARG A 3 72.09 -4.55 -37.98
N LEU A 4 71.42 -4.76 -36.82
CA LEU A 4 70.76 -5.87 -36.07
C LEU A 4 69.68 -5.21 -35.13
N GLY A 5 68.73 -5.82 -34.39
CA GLY A 5 68.27 -7.20 -34.07
C GLY A 5 66.74 -7.18 -33.72
N VAL A 6 66.00 -8.24 -33.31
CA VAL A 6 66.13 -9.30 -32.27
C VAL A 6 65.80 -8.76 -30.86
N ARG A 7 64.73 -9.14 -30.12
CA ARG A 7 63.71 -10.25 -30.17
C ARG A 7 62.38 -9.80 -29.46
N VAL A 8 61.16 -10.12 -29.95
CA VAL A 8 60.21 -11.22 -29.50
C VAL A 8 59.64 -11.04 -28.07
N CYS A 9 58.33 -11.14 -27.73
CA CYS A 9 57.05 -11.43 -28.45
C CYS A 9 55.87 -10.66 -27.78
N ARG A 10 54.78 -10.25 -28.47
CA ARG A 10 53.41 -10.87 -28.59
C ARG A 10 52.74 -11.29 -27.25
N SER A 11 51.43 -11.11 -27.01
CA SER A 11 50.23 -10.82 -27.85
C SER A 11 49.11 -10.13 -27.01
N GLY A 12 48.03 -9.47 -27.48
CA GLY A 12 47.40 -9.29 -28.81
C GLY A 12 46.31 -10.34 -29.13
N MET A 13 45.13 -10.10 -29.74
CA MET A 13 44.29 -8.92 -30.08
C MET A 13 42.81 -9.46 -30.12
N ILE A 14 41.74 -8.78 -29.69
CA ILE A 14 40.86 -7.84 -30.46
C ILE A 14 40.71 -8.15 -31.97
N PHE A 15 39.47 -8.36 -32.48
CA PHE A 15 38.83 -7.69 -33.66
C PHE A 15 37.41 -8.28 -34.00
N PRO A 16 36.57 -7.74 -34.93
CA PRO A 16 35.18 -7.40 -34.60
C PRO A 16 34.08 -8.09 -35.47
N ALA A 17 32.90 -7.46 -35.56
CA ALA A 17 31.65 -7.94 -36.19
C ALA A 17 31.53 -7.69 -37.70
N HIS A 18 30.49 -8.26 -38.33
CA HIS A 18 29.55 -7.55 -39.23
C HIS A 18 28.27 -8.37 -39.54
N ASP A 19 27.14 -7.64 -39.65
CA ASP A 19 25.94 -7.81 -40.50
C ASP A 19 24.96 -9.01 -40.38
N GLU A 20 23.84 -8.82 -41.10
CA GLU A 20 22.50 -9.38 -40.89
C GLU A 20 22.18 -10.61 -41.79
N LEU A 21 21.19 -11.43 -41.38
CA LEU A 21 20.09 -11.91 -42.25
C LEU A 21 19.13 -12.86 -41.50
N GLU A 22 17.83 -12.71 -41.76
CA GLU A 22 16.73 -13.65 -41.46
C GLU A 22 16.06 -14.05 -42.80
N PRO A 23 15.08 -14.99 -42.90
CA PRO A 23 14.32 -15.70 -41.83
C PRO A 23 14.15 -17.24 -42.05
N ARG A 24 13.33 -17.86 -41.18
CA ARG A 24 12.34 -18.96 -41.43
C ARG A 24 12.49 -20.31 -40.70
N ASP A 25 11.31 -20.78 -40.33
CA ASP A 25 10.90 -21.99 -39.59
C ASP A 25 11.29 -23.34 -40.23
N HIS A 26 11.56 -24.37 -39.40
CA HIS A 26 10.56 -25.43 -39.11
C HIS A 26 11.00 -26.43 -38.02
N ASP A 27 10.00 -27.19 -37.53
CA ASP A 27 10.00 -28.34 -36.61
C ASP A 27 11.32 -29.03 -36.20
N LEU A 28 11.50 -29.23 -34.88
CA LEU A 28 12.28 -30.35 -34.34
C LEU A 28 11.63 -30.97 -33.08
N VAL A 29 10.70 -31.89 -33.31
CA VAL A 29 10.08 -32.73 -32.27
C VAL A 29 10.73 -34.13 -32.28
N LYS A 30 11.08 -34.64 -31.09
CA LYS A 30 11.80 -35.90 -30.77
C LYS A 30 13.33 -35.86 -30.89
N SER A 31 14.01 -35.78 -29.75
CA SER A 31 14.94 -36.85 -29.33
C SER A 31 15.36 -36.70 -27.87
N GLN A 32 15.05 -37.71 -27.04
CA GLN A 32 15.84 -38.11 -25.86
C GLN A 32 15.24 -39.39 -25.25
N THR A 33 15.69 -40.54 -25.75
CA THR A 33 15.41 -41.85 -25.16
C THR A 33 16.69 -42.68 -25.21
N ARG A 34 17.00 -43.38 -24.11
CA ARG A 34 18.23 -44.16 -23.82
C ARG A 34 19.44 -43.36 -23.29
N ALA A 35 19.53 -43.31 -21.96
CA ALA A 35 20.76 -43.65 -21.22
C ALA A 35 20.36 -44.14 -19.82
N LYS A 36 20.12 -45.45 -19.67
CA LYS A 36 20.04 -46.14 -18.39
C LYS A 36 20.97 -47.34 -18.45
N ASP A 37 21.91 -47.40 -17.52
CA ASP A 37 22.27 -48.56 -16.68
C ASP A 37 23.72 -48.46 -16.23
N ILE A 38 23.94 -48.53 -14.91
CA ILE A 38 25.14 -48.95 -14.14
C ILE A 38 25.08 -48.29 -12.74
N LEU A 39 25.49 -49.05 -11.71
CA LEU A 39 25.45 -48.74 -10.27
C LEU A 39 24.04 -48.58 -9.67
N GLY A 40 23.58 -49.64 -8.98
CA GLY A 40 22.34 -49.63 -8.21
C GLY A 40 22.54 -49.19 -6.76
N VAL A 41 21.66 -48.30 -6.29
CA VAL A 41 21.40 -48.03 -4.87
C VAL A 41 19.89 -48.04 -4.68
N ALA A 42 19.39 -48.61 -3.58
CA ALA A 42 17.95 -48.76 -3.36
C ALA A 42 17.28 -47.41 -3.02
N SER A 43 16.32 -46.98 -3.84
CA SER A 43 15.46 -45.84 -3.54
C SER A 43 14.39 -46.21 -2.51
N PRO A 44 14.09 -45.35 -1.51
CA PRO A 44 12.87 -45.48 -0.72
C PRO A 44 11.64 -45.26 -1.63
N SER A 45 10.54 -45.95 -1.33
CA SER A 45 9.30 -45.85 -2.11
C SER A 45 8.64 -44.48 -1.97
N LEU A 46 8.37 -43.83 -3.10
CA LEU A 46 7.46 -42.68 -3.15
C LEU A 46 6.03 -43.16 -2.85
N PRO A 47 5.25 -42.43 -2.02
CA PRO A 47 3.83 -42.70 -1.87
C PRO A 47 3.09 -42.44 -3.20
N ALA A 48 2.05 -43.22 -3.47
CA ALA A 48 1.26 -43.07 -4.68
C ALA A 48 0.58 -41.68 -4.76
N PRO A 49 0.44 -41.09 -5.96
CA PRO A 49 -0.28 -39.84 -6.12
C PRO A 49 -1.76 -40.02 -5.74
N LEU A 50 -2.25 -39.17 -4.85
CA LEU A 50 -3.68 -39.12 -4.52
C LEU A 50 -4.49 -38.72 -5.77
N PRO A 51 -5.66 -39.33 -6.01
CA PRO A 51 -6.45 -39.06 -7.19
C PRO A 51 -6.95 -37.60 -7.19
N ALA A 52 -6.81 -36.93 -8.33
CA ALA A 52 -7.31 -35.58 -8.52
C ALA A 52 -8.84 -35.53 -8.33
N ARG A 53 -9.31 -34.87 -7.29
CA ARG A 53 -10.72 -34.50 -7.16
C ARG A 53 -11.01 -33.33 -8.10
N CYS A 54 -12.02 -33.47 -8.94
CA CYS A 54 -12.63 -32.32 -9.60
C CYS A 54 -13.38 -31.49 -8.55
N GLU A 55 -12.93 -30.26 -8.29
CA GLU A 55 -13.66 -29.32 -7.44
C GLU A 55 -14.79 -28.64 -8.22
N SER A 56 -15.80 -29.43 -8.57
CA SER A 56 -17.09 -28.93 -9.04
C SER A 56 -17.93 -28.48 -7.85
N GLY A 57 -18.10 -27.17 -7.69
CA GLY A 57 -18.97 -26.58 -6.66
C GLY A 57 -18.18 -25.95 -5.51
N ILE A 58 -17.70 -24.72 -5.73
CA ILE A 58 -17.48 -23.79 -4.62
C ILE A 58 -18.87 -23.30 -4.19
N GLU A 59 -19.49 -23.98 -3.22
CA GLU A 59 -20.54 -23.34 -2.44
C GLU A 59 -19.94 -22.12 -1.75
N SER A 60 -20.69 -21.00 -1.73
CA SER A 60 -20.19 -19.78 -1.11
C SER A 60 -20.15 -19.95 0.42
N GLU A 61 -18.95 -20.14 0.97
CA GLU A 61 -18.72 -19.94 2.40
C GLU A 61 -19.21 -18.54 2.78
N LYS A 62 -20.35 -18.49 3.46
CA LYS A 62 -20.94 -17.24 3.94
C LYS A 62 -20.07 -16.69 5.06
N PHE A 63 -19.11 -15.84 4.68
CA PHE A 63 -18.40 -14.96 5.61
C PHE A 63 -19.45 -14.30 6.51
N PRO A 64 -19.29 -14.36 7.85
CA PRO A 64 -20.30 -13.85 8.76
C PRO A 64 -20.48 -12.35 8.52
N GLU A 65 -21.72 -11.97 8.22
CA GLU A 65 -22.13 -10.60 7.95
C GLU A 65 -22.03 -9.79 9.23
N VAL A 66 -20.86 -9.16 9.46
CA VAL A 66 -20.61 -8.36 10.65
C VAL A 66 -21.30 -7.01 10.48
N THR A 67 -22.50 -6.92 11.02
CA THR A 67 -23.31 -5.72 11.07
C THR A 67 -22.57 -4.58 11.77
N VAL A 68 -22.29 -3.51 11.04
CA VAL A 68 -21.76 -2.27 11.61
C VAL A 68 -22.86 -1.64 12.46
N THR A 69 -22.65 -1.54 13.77
CA THR A 69 -23.67 -1.02 14.68
C THR A 69 -23.61 0.50 14.81
N GLU A 70 -24.75 1.14 15.09
CA GLU A 70 -24.81 2.57 15.39
C GLU A 70 -23.82 2.97 16.48
N PHE A 71 -23.67 2.14 17.52
CA PHE A 71 -22.69 2.34 18.58
C PHE A 71 -21.26 2.44 18.03
N SER A 72 -20.87 1.52 17.15
CA SER A 72 -19.53 1.52 16.55
C SER A 72 -19.30 2.77 15.69
N ILE A 73 -20.30 3.19 14.90
CA ILE A 73 -20.25 4.43 14.09
C ILE A 73 -20.08 5.65 15.00
N LEU A 74 -20.90 5.78 16.04
CA LEU A 74 -20.86 6.94 16.95
C LEU A 74 -19.56 6.98 17.77
N ARG A 75 -19.01 5.82 18.18
CA ARG A 75 -17.71 5.72 18.85
C ARG A 75 -16.56 6.12 17.94
N GLN A 76 -16.57 5.64 16.69
CA GLN A 76 -15.54 5.98 15.70
C GLN A 76 -15.57 7.49 15.38
N LYS A 77 -16.76 8.09 15.22
CA LYS A 77 -16.91 9.55 15.07
C LYS A 77 -16.53 10.36 16.32
N ALA A 78 -16.69 9.79 17.52
CA ALA A 78 -16.12 10.37 18.75
C ALA A 78 -14.59 10.19 18.85
N GLY A 79 -13.97 9.48 17.91
CA GLY A 79 -12.53 9.25 17.86
C GLY A 79 -11.99 8.44 19.04
N LEU A 80 -12.80 7.57 19.65
CA LEU A 80 -12.43 6.76 20.83
C LEU A 80 -12.14 5.31 20.43
N SER A 81 -11.11 4.69 21.01
CA SER A 81 -10.97 3.22 21.02
C SER A 81 -12.06 2.54 21.86
N VAL A 82 -12.11 1.21 21.84
CA VAL A 82 -13.04 0.43 22.67
C VAL A 82 -12.75 0.59 24.17
N VAL A 83 -11.49 0.79 24.55
CA VAL A 83 -11.06 0.98 25.96
C VAL A 83 -11.40 2.39 26.42
N GLU A 84 -11.02 3.43 25.66
CA GLU A 84 -11.39 4.82 25.97
C GLU A 84 -12.91 5.00 26.01
N ALA A 85 -13.67 4.31 25.15
CA ALA A 85 -15.13 4.31 25.21
C ALA A 85 -15.67 3.57 26.45
N ALA A 86 -15.02 2.49 26.91
CA ALA A 86 -15.40 1.81 28.14
C ALA A 86 -15.26 2.74 29.35
N GLU A 87 -14.10 3.40 29.48
CA GLU A 87 -13.82 4.38 30.53
C GLU A 87 -14.75 5.60 30.43
N ALA A 88 -14.79 6.28 29.27
CA ALA A 88 -15.51 7.53 29.08
C ALA A 88 -17.05 7.38 29.14
N LEU A 89 -17.59 6.16 29.03
CA LEU A 89 -19.01 5.86 29.21
C LEU A 89 -19.33 5.24 30.59
N GLY A 90 -18.33 4.87 31.39
CA GLY A 90 -18.53 4.20 32.68
C GLY A 90 -18.99 2.74 32.58
N TYR A 91 -18.58 2.02 31.54
CA TYR A 91 -18.94 0.60 31.31
C TYR A 91 -17.70 -0.27 31.19
N HIS A 92 -17.71 -1.46 31.79
CA HIS A 92 -16.67 -2.47 31.52
C HIS A 92 -16.65 -2.86 30.04
N GLU A 93 -15.46 -2.87 29.42
CA GLU A 93 -15.19 -3.23 28.01
C GLU A 93 -16.04 -4.37 27.45
N ARG A 94 -16.27 -5.44 28.22
CA ARG A 94 -17.09 -6.59 27.81
C ARG A 94 -18.52 -6.23 27.36
N HIS A 95 -19.04 -5.07 27.78
CA HIS A 95 -20.32 -4.52 27.34
C HIS A 95 -20.15 -3.68 26.07
N VAL A 96 -19.06 -2.92 25.95
CA VAL A 96 -18.69 -2.17 24.74
C VAL A 96 -18.45 -3.11 23.56
N TYR A 97 -17.60 -4.13 23.74
CA TYR A 97 -17.38 -5.20 22.74
C TYR A 97 -18.67 -5.93 22.33
N ARG A 98 -19.67 -6.02 23.22
CA ARG A 98 -21.00 -6.57 22.89
C ARG A 98 -21.77 -5.64 21.97
N TRP A 99 -21.78 -4.33 22.23
CA TRP A 99 -22.43 -3.33 21.38
C TRP A 99 -21.72 -3.14 20.03
N GLU A 100 -20.39 -3.18 19.97
CA GLU A 100 -19.61 -3.21 18.72
C GLU A 100 -20.03 -4.36 17.79
N ASN A 101 -20.31 -5.54 18.37
CA ASN A 101 -20.63 -6.75 17.61
C ASN A 101 -22.15 -7.02 17.47
N GLY A 102 -23.01 -6.08 17.88
CA GLY A 102 -24.48 -6.26 17.83
C GLY A 102 -25.03 -7.36 18.75
N LYS A 103 -24.29 -7.77 19.79
CA LYS A 103 -24.59 -8.95 20.62
C LYS A 103 -25.20 -8.57 21.98
N GLY A 104 -26.38 -9.11 22.29
CA GLY A 104 -27.06 -8.92 23.57
C GLY A 104 -27.97 -7.69 23.58
N LYS A 105 -28.18 -7.08 24.75
CA LYS A 105 -29.03 -5.88 24.84
C LYS A 105 -28.31 -4.67 24.22
N PRO A 106 -28.97 -3.87 23.38
CA PRO A 106 -28.39 -2.66 22.79
C PRO A 106 -27.98 -1.64 23.88
N PRO A 107 -27.11 -0.66 23.56
CA PRO A 107 -26.81 0.45 24.46
C PRO A 107 -28.09 1.24 24.78
N ARG A 108 -28.13 1.89 25.95
CA ARG A 108 -29.21 2.83 26.28
C ARG A 108 -29.08 4.07 25.40
N GLN A 109 -30.19 4.75 25.12
CA GLN A 109 -30.19 5.99 24.32
C GLN A 109 -29.18 7.02 24.84
N ALA A 110 -29.17 7.26 26.16
CA ALA A 110 -28.20 8.12 26.83
C ALA A 110 -26.72 7.75 26.61
N VAL A 111 -26.38 6.50 26.27
CA VAL A 111 -25.01 6.08 25.92
C VAL A 111 -24.67 6.50 24.48
N LEU A 112 -25.60 6.36 23.55
CA LEU A 112 -25.47 6.87 22.18
C LEU A 112 -25.37 8.40 22.19
N ASP A 113 -26.16 9.07 23.03
CA ASP A 113 -26.12 10.53 23.20
C ASP A 113 -24.82 10.99 23.89
N CYS A 114 -24.30 10.21 24.84
CA CYS A 114 -23.00 10.45 25.46
C CYS A 114 -21.83 10.37 24.45
N LEU A 115 -21.94 9.49 23.44
CA LEU A 115 -21.02 9.44 22.29
C LEU A 115 -21.26 10.60 21.30
N ARG A 116 -22.51 10.93 20.96
CA ARG A 116 -22.83 12.09 20.10
C ARG A 116 -22.31 13.40 20.70
N ALA A 117 -22.42 13.58 22.00
CA ALA A 117 -21.86 14.72 22.73
C ALA A 117 -20.33 14.69 22.92
N ARG A 118 -19.68 13.56 22.58
CA ARG A 118 -18.20 13.41 22.51
C ARG A 118 -17.67 13.44 21.08
N GLN A 119 -18.52 13.49 20.06
CA GLN A 119 -18.09 13.90 18.73
C GLN A 119 -17.56 15.33 18.86
N PRO A 120 -16.42 15.65 18.22
CA PRO A 120 -15.92 17.02 18.25
C PRO A 120 -17.03 17.97 17.79
N GLY A 121 -17.34 18.96 18.64
CA GLY A 121 -18.55 19.77 18.52
C GLY A 121 -18.73 20.28 17.09
N GLY A 122 -19.85 19.89 16.46
CA GLY A 122 -20.03 19.96 15.01
C GLY A 122 -19.55 21.28 14.45
N HIS A 123 -18.47 21.24 13.67
CA HIS A 123 -17.90 22.44 13.10
C HIS A 123 -18.98 23.13 12.28
N LYS A 124 -19.28 24.38 12.65
CA LYS A 124 -19.82 25.33 11.66
C LYS A 124 -18.87 25.28 10.46
N PRO A 125 -19.36 25.22 9.22
CA PRO A 125 -18.47 25.22 8.07
C PRO A 125 -17.55 26.42 8.17
N VAL A 126 -16.26 26.14 8.41
CA VAL A 126 -15.21 27.13 8.21
C VAL A 126 -15.30 27.48 6.73
N ALA A 127 -15.31 28.78 6.41
CA ALA A 127 -15.32 29.20 5.01
C ALA A 127 -14.20 28.45 4.27
N ASP A 128 -14.51 27.84 3.13
CA ASP A 128 -13.60 26.85 2.54
C ASP A 128 -12.31 27.52 2.05
N THR A 129 -11.26 27.45 2.87
CA THR A 129 -9.92 27.93 2.56
C THR A 129 -9.01 26.82 2.04
N SER A 130 -9.58 25.72 1.54
CA SER A 130 -8.78 24.73 0.82
C SER A 130 -8.34 25.28 -0.53
N ALA A 131 -7.12 24.95 -0.94
CA ALA A 131 -6.53 25.43 -2.19
C ALA A 131 -6.86 24.52 -3.38
N PHE A 132 -7.44 23.34 -3.11
CA PHE A 132 -7.99 22.39 -4.08
C PHE A 132 -8.78 21.31 -3.33
N THR A 133 -9.65 20.60 -4.06
CA THR A 133 -10.42 19.45 -3.60
C THR A 133 -9.81 18.14 -4.09
N PHE A 134 -9.93 17.06 -3.31
CA PHE A 134 -9.45 15.74 -3.75
C PHE A 134 -10.29 14.56 -3.25
N ILE A 135 -10.16 13.41 -3.93
CA ILE A 135 -10.74 12.14 -3.50
C ILE A 135 -9.67 11.09 -3.18
N ASP A 136 -9.96 10.21 -2.22
CA ASP A 136 -9.05 9.17 -1.71
C ASP A 136 -9.65 7.77 -1.99
N LEU A 137 -9.19 7.11 -3.06
CA LEU A 137 -9.67 5.79 -3.50
C LEU A 137 -8.73 4.66 -3.06
N PHE A 138 -9.30 3.55 -2.58
CA PHE A 138 -8.53 2.47 -1.93
C PHE A 138 -7.72 3.01 -0.73
N ALA A 139 -8.36 3.91 0.02
CA ALA A 139 -7.71 4.82 0.96
C ALA A 139 -6.99 4.12 2.12
N GLY A 140 -7.42 2.91 2.49
CA GLY A 140 -6.90 2.18 3.64
C GLY A 140 -7.06 2.98 4.93
N ILE A 141 -5.95 3.53 5.42
CA ILE A 141 -5.87 4.36 6.63
C ILE A 141 -5.47 5.83 6.34
N GLY A 142 -5.68 6.30 5.12
CA GLY A 142 -5.46 7.70 4.69
C GLY A 142 -3.99 8.05 4.46
N GLY A 143 -3.18 7.07 4.06
CA GLY A 143 -1.74 7.28 3.84
C GLY A 143 -1.43 8.21 2.66
N LEU A 144 -2.27 8.22 1.62
CA LEU A 144 -2.17 9.17 0.51
C LEU A 144 -2.70 10.55 0.92
N ARG A 145 -3.91 10.59 1.48
CA ARG A 145 -4.56 11.79 2.03
C ARG A 145 -3.65 12.71 2.85
N ARG A 146 -2.87 12.18 3.80
CA ARG A 146 -1.98 12.98 4.65
C ARG A 146 -0.96 13.85 3.89
N GLY A 147 -0.51 13.41 2.71
CA GLY A 147 0.39 14.22 1.89
C GLY A 147 -0.32 15.41 1.24
N PHE A 148 -1.60 15.28 0.92
CA PHE A 148 -2.39 16.27 0.16
C PHE A 148 -3.10 17.28 1.07
N GLU A 149 -3.56 16.86 2.26
CA GLU A 149 -4.00 17.80 3.32
C GLU A 149 -2.84 18.73 3.71
N ALA A 150 -1.62 18.19 3.87
CA ALA A 150 -0.43 18.95 4.26
C ALA A 150 0.03 20.02 3.24
N ILE A 151 -0.52 20.03 2.02
CA ILE A 151 -0.29 21.10 1.03
C ILE A 151 -1.48 22.05 0.83
N GLY A 152 -2.61 21.80 1.50
CA GLY A 152 -3.81 22.65 1.47
C GLY A 152 -5.05 22.04 0.80
N GLY A 153 -5.05 20.75 0.47
CA GLY A 153 -6.20 20.09 -0.14
C GLY A 153 -7.29 19.68 0.86
N ARG A 154 -8.57 19.74 0.46
CA ARG A 154 -9.70 19.16 1.22
C ARG A 154 -10.13 17.83 0.61
N CYS A 155 -10.24 16.79 1.44
CA CYS A 155 -10.80 15.50 0.99
C CYS A 155 -12.33 15.61 0.91
N VAL A 156 -12.91 15.38 -0.27
CA VAL A 156 -14.36 15.50 -0.52
C VAL A 156 -15.08 14.16 -0.70
N PHE A 157 -14.32 13.08 -0.92
CA PHE A 157 -14.84 11.71 -1.01
C PHE A 157 -13.74 10.69 -0.70
N THR A 158 -14.10 9.65 0.06
CA THR A 158 -13.23 8.54 0.42
C THR A 158 -13.89 7.21 0.05
N SER A 159 -13.15 6.28 -0.56
CA SER A 159 -13.58 4.89 -0.73
C SER A 159 -12.55 3.91 -0.16
N GLU A 160 -13.02 3.08 0.78
CA GLU A 160 -12.25 1.99 1.40
C GLU A 160 -13.19 0.81 1.71
N TRP A 161 -12.82 -0.40 1.27
CA TRP A 161 -13.68 -1.58 1.37
C TRP A 161 -13.52 -2.38 2.67
N ASP A 162 -12.37 -2.33 3.34
CA ASP A 162 -12.16 -3.06 4.59
C ASP A 162 -12.66 -2.24 5.79
N LYS A 163 -13.72 -2.74 6.43
CA LYS A 163 -14.34 -2.12 7.62
C LYS A 163 -13.39 -1.83 8.79
N TYR A 164 -12.26 -2.53 8.92
CA TYR A 164 -11.28 -2.24 9.97
C TYR A 164 -10.40 -1.06 9.55
N SER A 165 -10.01 -0.99 8.27
CA SER A 165 -9.38 0.19 7.67
C SER A 165 -10.29 1.42 7.80
N GLN A 166 -11.57 1.31 7.44
CA GLN A 166 -12.59 2.35 7.67
C GLN A 166 -12.63 2.82 9.14
N ALA A 167 -12.62 1.90 10.10
CA ALA A 167 -12.66 2.23 11.53
C ALA A 167 -11.40 2.96 12.02
N THR A 168 -10.21 2.58 11.52
CA THR A 168 -8.96 3.31 11.77
C THR A 168 -8.97 4.69 11.09
N TYR A 169 -9.47 4.78 9.86
CA TYR A 169 -9.61 6.03 9.11
C TYR A 169 -10.52 7.02 9.85
N ALA A 170 -11.76 6.64 10.16
CA ALA A 170 -12.74 7.48 10.83
C ALA A 170 -12.29 8.00 12.21
N ALA A 171 -11.47 7.22 12.94
CA ALA A 171 -10.91 7.65 14.22
C ALA A 171 -9.81 8.74 14.08
N ASN A 172 -9.15 8.80 12.92
CA ASN A 172 -8.09 9.77 12.61
C ASN A 172 -8.58 10.98 11.80
N TYR A 173 -9.69 10.84 11.06
CA TYR A 173 -10.37 11.91 10.33
C TYR A 173 -11.84 12.11 10.83
N PRO A 174 -12.07 12.37 12.13
CA PRO A 174 -13.43 12.45 12.69
C PRO A 174 -14.18 13.73 12.32
N TYR A 175 -13.54 14.65 11.58
CA TYR A 175 -14.06 15.96 11.17
C TYR A 175 -14.62 15.96 9.74
N ASP A 176 -14.61 14.83 9.03
CA ASP A 176 -15.04 14.75 7.64
C ASP A 176 -16.51 15.13 7.45
N ASP A 177 -16.75 15.95 6.42
CA ASP A 177 -18.06 16.36 5.92
C ASP A 177 -18.82 15.21 5.21
N HIS A 178 -18.09 14.24 4.68
CA HIS A 178 -18.58 13.09 3.93
C HIS A 178 -18.45 11.76 4.70
N THR A 179 -19.14 10.72 4.24
CA THR A 179 -18.99 9.35 4.76
C THR A 179 -17.98 8.57 3.96
N ILE A 180 -17.15 7.76 4.65
CA ILE A 180 -16.31 6.76 3.97
C ILE A 180 -17.21 5.78 3.22
N SER A 181 -17.06 5.74 1.90
CA SER A 181 -17.80 4.84 1.04
C SER A 181 -17.11 3.47 0.98
N GLY A 182 -17.91 2.43 0.73
CA GLY A 182 -17.41 1.06 0.69
C GLY A 182 -16.76 0.67 -0.65
N ASP A 183 -17.11 -0.53 -1.09
CA ASP A 183 -16.68 -1.16 -2.35
C ASP A 183 -17.01 -0.30 -3.59
N ILE A 184 -15.96 0.27 -4.20
CA ILE A 184 -16.03 1.19 -5.35
C ILE A 184 -16.73 0.61 -6.58
N THR A 185 -16.77 -0.73 -6.73
CA THR A 185 -17.48 -1.40 -7.85
C THR A 185 -19.00 -1.22 -7.80
N LYS A 186 -19.53 -0.75 -6.65
CA LYS A 186 -20.96 -0.55 -6.40
C LYS A 186 -21.38 0.92 -6.41
N ILE A 187 -20.45 1.85 -6.71
CA ILE A 187 -20.66 3.29 -6.64
C ILE A 187 -20.71 3.86 -8.06
N GLY A 188 -21.81 4.52 -8.42
CA GLY A 188 -21.93 5.20 -9.71
C GLY A 188 -20.95 6.38 -9.77
N GLU A 189 -20.37 6.64 -10.94
CA GLU A 189 -19.41 7.74 -11.09
C GLU A 189 -20.02 9.11 -10.77
N LYS A 190 -21.35 9.23 -10.88
CA LYS A 190 -22.16 10.41 -10.56
C LYS A 190 -22.44 10.59 -9.06
N ASP A 191 -22.24 9.55 -8.27
CA ASP A 191 -22.42 9.57 -6.81
C ASP A 191 -21.16 10.06 -6.08
N ILE A 192 -20.06 10.23 -6.84
CA ILE A 192 -18.80 10.82 -6.41
C ILE A 192 -18.86 12.32 -6.78
N PRO A 193 -18.51 13.25 -5.87
CA PRO A 193 -18.48 14.69 -6.17
C PRO A 193 -17.36 15.05 -7.15
N GLU A 194 -17.52 16.19 -7.82
CA GLU A 194 -16.46 16.83 -8.61
C GLU A 194 -15.24 17.15 -7.73
N HIS A 195 -14.05 17.06 -8.32
CA HIS A 195 -12.78 17.17 -7.59
C HIS A 195 -11.61 17.55 -8.50
N ASP A 196 -10.66 18.32 -7.97
CA ASP A 196 -9.47 18.74 -8.70
C ASP A 196 -8.44 17.61 -8.82
N VAL A 197 -8.23 16.84 -7.74
CA VAL A 197 -7.20 15.81 -7.63
C VAL A 197 -7.77 14.44 -7.26
N LEU A 198 -7.35 13.39 -7.97
CA LEU A 198 -7.70 12.01 -7.63
C LEU A 198 -6.49 11.25 -7.06
N LEU A 199 -6.64 10.65 -5.88
CA LEU A 199 -5.64 9.78 -5.25
C LEU A 199 -6.09 8.32 -5.31
N ALA A 200 -5.21 7.37 -5.66
CA ALA A 200 -5.57 5.94 -5.65
C ALA A 200 -4.42 4.97 -5.32
N GLY A 201 -4.56 4.18 -4.25
CA GLY A 201 -3.67 3.07 -3.88
C GLY A 201 -4.12 1.71 -4.43
N PHE A 202 -4.32 1.59 -5.74
CA PHE A 202 -5.04 0.46 -6.34
C PHE A 202 -4.23 -0.86 -6.32
N PRO A 203 -4.85 -2.02 -6.08
CA PRO A 203 -4.12 -3.29 -5.99
C PRO A 203 -3.58 -3.77 -7.35
N CYS A 204 -2.36 -4.31 -7.37
CA CYS A 204 -1.75 -4.92 -8.56
C CYS A 204 -2.48 -6.20 -8.96
N GLN A 205 -3.23 -6.15 -10.07
CA GLN A 205 -3.94 -7.30 -10.65
C GLN A 205 -3.47 -7.55 -12.11
N PRO A 206 -3.28 -8.80 -12.55
CA PRO A 206 -3.06 -9.10 -13.97
C PRO A 206 -4.34 -8.84 -14.78
N PHE A 207 -4.20 -8.28 -15.98
CA PHE A 207 -5.31 -8.17 -16.93
C PHE A 207 -5.48 -9.48 -17.72
N SER A 208 -6.71 -9.94 -17.92
CA SER A 208 -6.94 -11.23 -18.58
C SER A 208 -6.77 -11.12 -20.11
N ILE A 209 -5.66 -11.66 -20.63
CA ILE A 209 -5.34 -11.66 -22.07
C ILE A 209 -6.44 -12.34 -22.90
N ALA A 210 -7.17 -13.31 -22.32
CA ALA A 210 -8.25 -14.03 -22.97
C ALA A 210 -9.40 -13.13 -23.48
N GLY A 211 -9.67 -11.99 -22.83
CA GLY A 211 -10.65 -11.02 -23.30
C GLY A 211 -10.22 -10.28 -24.56
N VAL A 212 -8.92 -10.01 -24.68
CA VAL A 212 -8.29 -9.27 -25.79
C VAL A 212 -8.07 -10.19 -27.00
N SER A 213 -7.33 -11.29 -26.83
CA SER A 213 -6.96 -12.19 -27.93
C SER A 213 -8.18 -12.79 -28.66
N LYS A 214 -9.27 -13.07 -27.94
CA LYS A 214 -10.49 -13.65 -28.54
C LYS A 214 -11.32 -12.62 -29.34
N LYS A 215 -11.10 -11.32 -29.14
CA LYS A 215 -11.81 -10.23 -29.85
C LYS A 215 -11.01 -9.69 -31.05
N ASN A 216 -9.68 -9.68 -30.99
CA ASN A 216 -8.83 -9.35 -32.14
C ASN A 216 -9.12 -10.27 -33.35
N ALA A 217 -9.45 -11.54 -33.10
CA ALA A 217 -9.87 -12.51 -34.13
C ALA A 217 -11.26 -12.23 -34.76
N LEU A 218 -12.06 -11.30 -34.22
CA LEU A 218 -13.47 -11.07 -34.58
C LEU A 218 -13.78 -9.69 -35.17
N LYS A 219 -12.76 -8.82 -35.38
CA LYS A 219 -12.90 -7.47 -35.99
C LYS A 219 -14.05 -6.62 -35.42
N ARG A 220 -14.35 -6.74 -34.12
CA ARG A 220 -15.31 -5.86 -33.42
C ARG A 220 -14.59 -4.59 -32.96
N PRO A 221 -15.27 -3.43 -32.89
CA PRO A 221 -14.63 -2.17 -32.51
C PRO A 221 -13.98 -2.27 -31.12
N HIS A 222 -12.72 -1.81 -31.05
CA HIS A 222 -12.01 -1.62 -29.79
C HIS A 222 -12.66 -0.50 -28.96
N GLY A 223 -12.50 -0.57 -27.64
CA GLY A 223 -12.97 0.47 -26.76
C GLY A 223 -13.01 0.07 -25.29
N PHE A 224 -12.65 1.03 -24.44
CA PHE A 224 -12.73 1.09 -22.98
C PHE A 224 -13.56 0.00 -22.25
N ALA A 225 -14.84 -0.18 -22.58
CA ALA A 225 -15.74 -1.12 -21.90
C ALA A 225 -15.56 -2.61 -22.29
N CYS A 226 -14.76 -2.91 -23.32
CA CYS A 226 -14.76 -4.20 -24.00
C CYS A 226 -13.60 -5.13 -23.57
N GLU A 227 -12.55 -4.62 -22.93
CA GLU A 227 -11.29 -5.36 -22.74
C GLU A 227 -11.03 -5.76 -21.27
N ALA A 228 -11.94 -5.37 -20.38
CA ALA A 228 -11.56 -4.85 -19.07
C ALA A 228 -12.36 -5.37 -17.86
N GLN A 229 -13.38 -6.23 -18.06
CA GLN A 229 -14.27 -6.63 -16.97
C GLN A 229 -13.54 -7.40 -15.86
N GLY A 230 -13.45 -6.80 -14.66
CA GLY A 230 -13.07 -7.49 -13.42
C GLY A 230 -11.80 -7.03 -12.69
N THR A 231 -11.14 -5.92 -13.08
CA THR A 231 -10.02 -5.37 -12.29
C THR A 231 -10.23 -3.91 -11.87
N LEU A 232 -9.76 -3.58 -10.67
CA LEU A 232 -10.05 -2.32 -9.98
C LEU A 232 -9.38 -1.09 -10.61
N PHE A 233 -8.38 -1.29 -11.47
CA PHE A 233 -7.82 -0.24 -12.32
C PHE A 233 -8.87 0.34 -13.28
N PHE A 234 -9.84 -0.44 -13.75
CA PHE A 234 -10.87 0.05 -14.67
C PHE A 234 -12.01 0.78 -13.97
N GLU A 235 -12.25 0.53 -12.68
CA GLU A 235 -13.12 1.38 -11.85
C GLU A 235 -12.50 2.76 -11.64
N LEU A 236 -11.21 2.79 -11.31
CA LEU A 236 -10.39 4.02 -11.30
C LEU A 236 -10.47 4.75 -12.65
N ALA A 237 -10.26 4.04 -13.76
CA ALA A 237 -10.34 4.64 -15.10
C ALA A 237 -11.75 5.15 -15.44
N ARG A 238 -12.82 4.49 -14.99
CA ARG A 238 -14.23 4.94 -15.14
C ARG A 238 -14.45 6.29 -14.46
N ILE A 239 -13.91 6.44 -13.25
CA ILE A 239 -14.03 7.68 -12.46
C ILE A 239 -13.22 8.81 -13.11
N ILE A 240 -11.96 8.55 -13.49
CA ILE A 240 -11.12 9.52 -14.23
C ILE A 240 -11.79 9.96 -15.54
N LYS A 241 -12.43 9.03 -16.26
CA LYS A 241 -13.14 9.32 -17.52
C LYS A 241 -14.33 10.24 -17.32
N HIS A 242 -15.07 10.08 -16.23
CA HIS A 242 -16.26 10.87 -15.94
C HIS A 242 -15.90 12.26 -15.41
N HIS A 243 -15.12 12.32 -14.32
CA HIS A 243 -14.81 13.55 -13.60
C HIS A 243 -13.75 14.41 -14.27
N ARG A 244 -12.91 13.83 -15.14
CA ARG A 244 -11.79 14.53 -15.78
C ARG A 244 -10.96 15.35 -14.76
N PRO A 245 -10.52 14.77 -13.62
CA PRO A 245 -9.78 15.51 -12.60
C PRO A 245 -8.54 16.18 -13.21
N LYS A 246 -8.21 17.38 -12.74
CA LYS A 246 -7.09 18.20 -13.25
C LYS A 246 -5.75 17.44 -13.10
N VAL A 247 -5.58 16.77 -11.97
CA VAL A 247 -4.39 15.97 -11.64
C VAL A 247 -4.81 14.62 -11.01
N PHE A 248 -4.01 13.57 -11.17
CA PHE A 248 -4.11 12.37 -10.33
C PHE A 248 -2.75 11.89 -9.83
N LEU A 249 -2.77 11.18 -8.69
CA LEU A 249 -1.63 10.41 -8.19
C LEU A 249 -2.06 8.96 -7.91
N LEU A 250 -1.44 8.02 -8.61
CA LEU A 250 -1.63 6.58 -8.39
C LEU A 250 -0.39 5.99 -7.71
N GLU A 251 -0.59 5.14 -6.71
CA GLU A 251 0.48 4.33 -6.08
C GLU A 251 0.36 2.86 -6.51
N ASN A 252 1.50 2.17 -6.61
CA ASN A 252 1.52 0.71 -6.69
C ASN A 252 2.85 0.09 -6.26
N VAL A 253 2.91 -1.25 -6.21
CA VAL A 253 4.14 -2.01 -5.96
C VAL A 253 5.19 -1.75 -7.04
N LYS A 254 6.47 -1.61 -6.63
CA LYS A 254 7.58 -1.31 -7.55
C LYS A 254 7.71 -2.24 -8.76
N ASN A 255 7.26 -3.49 -8.63
CA ASN A 255 7.35 -4.50 -9.68
C ASN A 255 6.28 -4.34 -10.78
N LEU A 256 5.31 -3.41 -10.65
CA LEU A 256 4.26 -3.16 -11.65
C LEU A 256 4.84 -2.99 -13.06
N VAL A 257 5.93 -2.22 -13.18
CA VAL A 257 6.65 -1.94 -14.45
C VAL A 257 7.04 -3.22 -15.20
N ASN A 258 7.38 -4.28 -14.46
CA ASN A 258 7.80 -5.58 -15.00
C ASN A 258 6.70 -6.66 -14.91
N HIS A 259 5.54 -6.33 -14.34
CA HIS A 259 4.45 -7.28 -14.09
C HIS A 259 3.85 -7.77 -15.41
N ASP A 260 3.59 -9.08 -15.48
CA ASP A 260 3.19 -9.78 -16.71
C ASP A 260 4.09 -9.45 -17.92
N ARG A 261 5.42 -9.52 -17.70
CA ARG A 261 6.45 -9.14 -18.69
C ARG A 261 6.30 -7.70 -19.20
N GLY A 262 5.85 -6.79 -18.32
CA GLY A 262 5.56 -5.39 -18.62
C GLY A 262 4.20 -5.14 -19.29
N THR A 263 3.41 -6.18 -19.57
CA THR A 263 2.10 -6.06 -20.23
C THR A 263 1.10 -5.30 -19.37
N THR A 264 1.10 -5.52 -18.04
CA THR A 264 0.21 -4.80 -17.12
C THR A 264 0.48 -3.30 -17.14
N PHE A 265 1.74 -2.87 -16.95
CA PHE A 265 2.06 -1.45 -16.94
C PHE A 265 1.84 -0.78 -18.30
N ARG A 266 2.11 -1.48 -19.41
CA ARG A 266 1.82 -1.01 -20.78
C ARG A 266 0.34 -0.75 -21.04
N ILE A 267 -0.56 -1.60 -20.53
CA ILE A 267 -2.02 -1.40 -20.64
C ILE A 267 -2.47 -0.21 -19.78
N ILE A 268 -1.93 -0.07 -18.56
CA ILE A 268 -2.19 1.10 -17.69
C ILE A 268 -1.79 2.39 -18.40
N ARG A 269 -0.59 2.41 -19.00
CA ARG A 269 -0.08 3.55 -19.78
C ARG A 269 -0.99 3.91 -20.95
N ASP A 270 -1.36 2.94 -21.80
CA ASP A 270 -2.26 3.19 -22.94
C ASP A 270 -3.62 3.77 -22.50
N VAL A 271 -4.21 3.24 -21.43
CA VAL A 271 -5.48 3.74 -20.91
C VAL A 271 -5.36 5.18 -20.41
N LEU A 272 -4.30 5.53 -19.66
CA LEU A 272 -4.11 6.88 -19.12
C LEU A 272 -3.70 7.89 -20.21
N GLU A 273 -2.73 7.54 -21.06
CA GLU A 273 -2.15 8.44 -22.06
C GLU A 273 -2.99 8.56 -23.34
N ASN A 274 -3.47 7.44 -23.89
CA ASN A 274 -4.12 7.41 -25.21
C ASN A 274 -5.66 7.38 -25.13
N GLN A 275 -6.24 6.68 -24.16
CA GLN A 275 -7.71 6.55 -24.04
C GLN A 275 -8.35 7.61 -23.14
N LEU A 276 -7.56 8.22 -22.25
CA LEU A 276 -8.00 9.27 -21.33
C LEU A 276 -7.27 10.61 -21.56
N ASP A 277 -6.30 10.69 -22.48
CA ASP A 277 -5.56 11.92 -22.85
C ASP A 277 -5.03 12.69 -21.63
N TYR A 278 -4.22 11.99 -20.80
CA TYR A 278 -3.41 12.59 -19.73
C TYR A 278 -1.93 12.50 -20.05
N ARG A 279 -1.17 13.56 -19.77
CA ARG A 279 0.30 13.47 -19.69
C ARG A 279 0.68 12.83 -18.36
N ILE A 280 1.43 11.74 -18.37
CA ILE A 280 1.91 11.08 -17.14
C ILE A 280 3.44 11.15 -17.01
N ASP A 281 3.92 11.12 -15.77
CA ASP A 281 5.29 10.72 -15.43
C ASP A 281 5.28 9.80 -14.20
N PHE A 282 6.31 8.98 -14.03
CA PHE A 282 6.37 8.00 -12.95
C PHE A 282 7.78 7.74 -12.43
N ARG A 283 7.90 7.41 -11.14
CA ARG A 283 9.18 7.05 -10.51
C ARG A 283 8.98 5.97 -9.46
N VAL A 284 9.94 5.05 -9.37
CA VAL A 284 10.06 4.13 -8.23
C VAL A 284 10.87 4.83 -7.13
N ILE A 285 10.31 4.89 -5.93
CA ILE A 285 10.88 5.59 -4.78
C ILE A 285 10.97 4.61 -3.60
N ASP A 286 12.12 4.54 -2.94
CA ASP A 286 12.34 3.77 -1.70
C ASP A 286 12.16 4.70 -0.49
N ALA A 287 11.35 4.30 0.49
CA ALA A 287 11.04 5.10 1.67
C ALA A 287 12.24 5.30 2.63
N LYS A 288 13.33 4.55 2.47
CA LYS A 288 14.51 4.56 3.37
C LYS A 288 15.15 5.93 3.62
N SER A 289 14.95 6.90 2.72
CA SER A 289 15.43 8.28 2.89
C SER A 289 14.66 9.08 3.93
N TRP A 290 13.49 8.59 4.37
CA TRP A 290 12.61 9.29 5.33
C TRP A 290 12.14 8.44 6.51
N VAL A 291 12.17 7.11 6.41
CA VAL A 291 11.83 6.16 7.49
C VAL A 291 12.84 5.01 7.52
N PRO A 292 13.08 4.33 8.66
CA PRO A 292 14.08 3.26 8.76
C PRO A 292 13.57 1.92 8.17
N GLN A 293 13.06 1.94 6.94
CA GLN A 293 12.48 0.82 6.23
C GLN A 293 12.82 0.88 4.74
N HIS A 294 13.30 -0.22 4.17
CA HIS A 294 13.21 -0.42 2.72
C HIS A 294 11.75 -0.62 2.31
N ARG A 295 11.18 0.30 1.53
CA ARG A 295 9.81 0.21 1.01
C ARG A 295 9.72 0.92 -0.34
N GLU A 296 10.09 0.21 -1.39
CA GLU A 296 9.97 0.69 -2.76
C GLU A 296 8.52 0.63 -3.27
N ARG A 297 8.07 1.72 -3.90
CA ARG A 297 6.78 1.88 -4.58
C ARG A 297 6.93 2.68 -5.87
N ILE A 298 6.09 2.39 -6.87
CA ILE A 298 5.91 3.27 -8.03
C ILE A 298 4.84 4.30 -7.70
N PHE A 299 5.13 5.56 -8.01
CA PHE A 299 4.17 6.65 -8.04
C PHE A 299 4.00 7.08 -9.50
N ILE A 300 2.75 7.25 -9.93
CA ILE A 300 2.36 7.67 -11.28
C ILE A 300 1.52 8.94 -11.12
N ALA A 301 2.06 10.08 -11.57
CA ALA A 301 1.33 11.34 -11.58
C ALA A 301 0.81 11.59 -13.00
N GLY A 302 -0.44 12.06 -13.12
CA GLY A 302 -1.06 12.40 -14.39
C GLY A 302 -1.67 13.78 -14.37
N PHE A 303 -1.52 14.52 -15.48
CA PHE A 303 -1.96 15.89 -15.65
C PHE A 303 -2.88 15.99 -16.87
N ARG A 304 -4.02 16.65 -16.70
CA ARG A 304 -5.02 16.82 -17.75
C ARG A 304 -4.59 17.85 -18.79
N ASP A 305 -3.89 18.89 -18.35
CA ASP A 305 -3.07 19.67 -19.27
C ASP A 305 -1.87 18.84 -19.72
N ARG A 306 -1.67 18.80 -21.03
CA ARG A 306 -0.58 18.07 -21.67
C ARG A 306 0.70 18.89 -21.86
N ASN A 307 0.66 20.18 -21.55
CA ASN A 307 1.83 21.07 -21.59
C ASN A 307 2.60 21.08 -20.25
N ALA A 308 1.93 20.81 -19.13
CA ALA A 308 2.49 20.73 -17.78
C ALA A 308 3.81 19.96 -17.74
N GLU A 309 4.93 20.67 -17.56
CA GLU A 309 6.28 20.10 -17.68
C GLU A 309 6.72 19.20 -16.52
N PHE A 310 5.86 18.99 -15.51
CA PHE A 310 6.11 18.14 -14.33
C PHE A 310 6.93 16.89 -14.65
N THR A 311 7.96 16.62 -13.84
CA THR A 311 8.65 15.33 -13.85
C THR A 311 9.09 14.92 -12.46
N PHE A 312 9.03 13.63 -12.17
CA PHE A 312 9.63 13.05 -10.98
C PHE A 312 11.16 13.01 -11.04
N LYS A 313 11.81 13.31 -12.17
CA LYS A 313 13.28 13.37 -12.26
C LYS A 313 13.87 14.46 -11.36
N THR A 314 13.16 15.57 -11.21
CA THR A 314 13.54 16.71 -10.36
C THR A 314 13.00 16.61 -8.93
N LEU A 315 12.30 15.53 -8.57
CA LEU A 315 11.90 15.28 -7.18
C LEU A 315 13.16 15.10 -6.32
N ASP A 316 13.30 15.98 -5.34
CA ASP A 316 14.29 15.88 -4.28
C ASP A 316 14.04 14.63 -3.42
N ILE A 317 15.11 13.87 -3.21
CA ILE A 317 15.13 12.66 -2.39
C ILE A 317 16.37 12.76 -1.51
N PRO A 318 16.22 12.89 -0.17
CA PRO A 318 17.35 12.96 0.74
C PRO A 318 18.28 11.76 0.60
N ASP A 319 19.58 11.95 0.85
CA ASP A 319 20.58 10.88 0.79
C ASP A 319 20.18 9.68 1.68
N PRO A 320 19.96 8.48 1.11
CA PRO A 320 19.68 7.28 1.88
C PRO A 320 20.70 6.92 2.96
N ALA A 321 21.95 7.37 2.84
CA ALA A 321 22.96 7.18 3.89
C ALA A 321 22.63 8.00 5.16
N SER A 322 22.06 9.20 4.97
CA SER A 322 21.59 10.10 6.02
C SER A 322 20.16 9.81 6.52
N GLY A 323 19.49 8.80 5.95
CA GLY A 323 18.17 8.36 6.40
C GLY A 323 18.15 7.81 7.84
N PRO A 324 17.01 7.88 8.55
CA PRO A 324 16.92 7.47 9.94
C PRO A 324 17.21 5.97 10.16
N ARG A 325 17.56 5.60 11.40
CA ARG A 325 17.71 4.21 11.86
C ARG A 325 16.55 3.80 12.76
N LEU A 326 16.37 2.50 12.97
CA LEU A 326 15.25 1.94 13.76
C LEU A 326 15.11 2.55 15.16
N ALA A 327 16.21 2.99 15.78
CA ALA A 327 16.24 3.74 17.04
C ALA A 327 15.21 4.90 17.08
N SER A 328 14.94 5.54 15.94
CA SER A 328 13.98 6.66 15.86
C SER A 328 12.50 6.26 15.92
N ILE A 329 12.15 4.99 15.72
CA ILE A 329 10.73 4.53 15.69
C ILE A 329 10.38 3.54 16.79
N LEU A 330 11.38 2.98 17.48
CA LEU A 330 11.18 2.10 18.63
C LEU A 330 10.67 2.88 19.85
N HIS A 331 10.06 2.19 20.79
CA HIS A 331 9.93 2.71 22.15
C HIS A 331 11.32 2.82 22.78
N PRO A 332 11.64 3.90 23.54
CA PRO A 332 12.97 4.08 24.13
C PRO A 332 13.19 3.22 25.40
N GLU A 333 12.09 2.78 26.03
CA GLU A 333 12.07 1.90 27.21
C GLU A 333 12.86 2.45 28.43
N ASP A 334 13.04 3.78 28.50
CA ASP A 334 13.84 4.53 29.49
C ASP A 334 13.04 5.53 30.37
N GLY A 335 11.73 5.66 30.16
CA GLY A 335 10.85 6.60 30.86
C GLY A 335 10.74 8.00 30.24
N THR A 336 11.34 8.25 29.08
CA THR A 336 11.11 9.51 28.32
C THR A 336 9.77 9.51 27.59
N GLU A 337 9.27 8.34 27.18
CA GLU A 337 7.93 8.15 26.62
C GLU A 337 6.91 7.89 27.75
N LYS A 338 5.69 8.43 27.62
CA LYS A 338 4.57 8.05 28.52
C LYS A 338 4.15 6.60 28.23
N PRO A 339 3.90 5.76 29.24
CA PRO A 339 3.38 4.42 29.01
C PRO A 339 2.03 4.43 28.29
N ASP A 340 1.98 3.79 27.12
CA ASP A 340 0.74 3.48 26.41
C ASP A 340 0.27 2.13 26.95
N GLY A 341 -0.74 2.13 27.83
CA GLY A 341 -1.16 0.94 28.57
C GLY A 341 -1.63 -0.25 27.71
N HIS A 342 -1.78 -0.07 26.39
CA HIS A 342 -1.90 -1.20 25.47
C HIS A 342 -0.52 -1.74 25.06
N PHE A 343 0.44 -0.92 24.67
CA PHE A 343 1.73 -1.37 24.12
C PHE A 343 2.86 -1.55 25.15
N THR A 344 2.97 -0.65 26.12
CA THR A 344 4.09 -0.51 27.06
C THR A 344 3.63 -0.50 28.53
N GLU A 345 4.52 -0.88 29.44
CA GLU A 345 4.21 -1.05 30.87
C GLU A 345 5.30 -0.48 31.79
N GLY A 346 4.90 -0.21 33.05
CA GLY A 346 5.77 0.34 34.09
C GLY A 346 6.18 1.81 33.88
N PRO A 347 6.94 2.39 34.83
CA PRO A 347 7.33 3.81 34.78
C PRO A 347 8.36 4.14 33.68
N LEU A 348 8.94 3.13 33.03
CA LEU A 348 9.93 3.30 31.95
C LEU A 348 9.32 3.17 30.55
N ALA A 349 8.00 2.91 30.43
CA ALA A 349 7.36 2.55 29.16
C ALA A 349 8.08 1.38 28.45
N THR A 350 8.44 0.34 29.21
CA THR A 350 9.05 -0.90 28.69
C THR A 350 8.06 -1.65 27.80
N VAL A 351 8.51 -2.25 26.70
CA VAL A 351 7.59 -2.96 25.79
C VAL A 351 7.10 -4.26 26.41
N THR A 352 5.77 -4.42 26.44
CA THR A 352 5.12 -5.56 27.09
C THR A 352 5.62 -6.90 26.54
N GLU A 353 5.88 -7.86 27.44
CA GLU A 353 6.52 -9.16 27.10
C GLU A 353 5.73 -9.98 26.06
N ARG A 354 4.46 -9.66 25.81
CA ARG A 354 3.62 -10.24 24.74
C ARG A 354 4.14 -9.98 23.31
N TYR A 355 5.03 -9.01 23.14
CA TYR A 355 5.71 -8.76 21.85
C TYR A 355 6.99 -9.58 21.68
N THR A 356 7.63 -10.00 22.78
CA THR A 356 8.72 -10.98 22.78
C THR A 356 8.20 -12.30 22.17
N LEU A 357 8.96 -12.90 21.25
CA LEU A 357 8.57 -14.17 20.64
C LEU A 357 8.53 -15.29 21.69
N THR A 358 7.61 -16.24 21.53
CA THR A 358 7.61 -17.49 22.32
C THR A 358 8.75 -18.40 21.88
N ASP A 359 9.24 -19.28 22.77
CA ASP A 359 10.31 -20.24 22.44
C ASP A 359 9.96 -21.09 21.22
N HIS A 360 8.71 -21.56 21.12
CA HIS A 360 8.25 -22.34 19.97
C HIS A 360 8.34 -21.57 18.65
N LEU A 361 7.89 -20.32 18.61
CA LEU A 361 7.92 -19.51 17.39
C LEU A 361 9.36 -19.09 17.03
N TRP A 362 10.18 -18.75 18.02
CA TRP A 362 11.59 -18.41 17.79
C TRP A 362 12.38 -19.61 17.25
N ASN A 363 12.27 -20.78 17.89
CA ASN A 363 12.88 -22.03 17.43
C ASN A 363 12.39 -22.41 16.02
N TYR A 364 11.10 -22.20 15.71
CA TYR A 364 10.57 -22.42 14.36
C TYR A 364 11.25 -21.52 13.32
N LEU A 365 11.36 -20.21 13.58
CA LEU A 365 11.98 -19.26 12.66
C LEU A 365 13.49 -19.53 12.46
N GLN A 366 14.20 -19.92 13.53
CA GLN A 366 15.60 -20.35 13.44
C GLN A 366 15.78 -21.60 12.56
N ASN A 367 14.98 -22.64 12.80
CA ASN A 367 15.01 -23.88 12.01
C ASN A 367 14.59 -23.65 10.54
N TYR A 368 13.63 -22.77 10.29
CA TYR A 368 13.19 -22.40 8.94
C TYR A 368 14.29 -21.68 8.16
N ALA A 369 14.93 -20.66 8.77
CA ALA A 369 16.03 -19.94 8.14
C ALA A 369 17.24 -20.85 7.85
N GLU A 370 17.58 -21.77 8.77
CA GLU A 370 18.66 -22.73 8.56
C GLU A 370 18.33 -23.76 7.46
N LYS A 371 17.08 -24.26 7.39
CA LYS A 371 16.62 -25.12 6.29
C LYS A 371 16.78 -24.43 4.93
N HIS A 372 16.37 -23.16 4.81
CA HIS A 372 16.47 -22.43 3.55
C HIS A 372 17.93 -22.09 3.19
N ARG A 373 18.76 -21.72 4.16
CA ARG A 373 20.21 -21.53 3.99
C ARG A 373 20.88 -22.78 3.42
N ARG A 374 20.60 -23.96 3.98
CA ARG A 374 21.12 -25.26 3.47
C ARG A 374 20.67 -25.58 2.04
N ALA A 375 19.49 -25.09 1.64
CA ALA A 375 18.98 -25.21 0.28
C ALA A 375 19.49 -24.09 -0.66
N GLY A 376 20.49 -23.29 -0.27
CA GLY A 376 21.02 -22.18 -1.08
C GLY A 376 20.10 -20.98 -1.21
N ASN A 377 19.06 -20.86 -0.38
CA ASN A 377 18.04 -19.81 -0.46
C ASN A 377 18.22 -18.76 0.66
N GLY A 378 17.99 -17.49 0.34
CA GLY A 378 18.03 -16.36 1.30
C GLY A 378 16.77 -16.16 2.17
N PHE A 379 15.88 -17.15 2.28
CA PHE A 379 14.65 -17.01 3.07
C PHE A 379 14.91 -17.20 4.57
N GLY A 380 14.29 -16.36 5.39
CA GLY A 380 14.43 -16.37 6.84
C GLY A 380 13.96 -15.06 7.48
N PHE A 381 14.04 -14.99 8.81
CA PHE A 381 13.70 -13.79 9.59
C PHE A 381 14.78 -12.70 9.48
N GLY A 382 14.43 -11.46 9.82
CA GLY A 382 15.35 -10.32 9.89
C GLY A 382 15.51 -9.90 11.35
N LEU A 383 16.74 -9.90 11.88
CA LEU A 383 17.03 -9.59 13.29
C LEU A 383 17.80 -8.28 13.42
N CYS A 384 17.05 -7.19 13.61
CA CYS A 384 17.54 -5.83 13.65
C CYS A 384 17.92 -5.37 15.07
N GLY A 385 18.91 -4.48 15.17
CA GLY A 385 19.15 -3.60 16.31
C GLY A 385 18.75 -2.14 16.00
N PRO A 386 19.05 -1.20 16.91
CA PRO A 386 18.64 0.21 16.77
C PRO A 386 19.25 0.91 15.54
N GLU A 387 20.50 0.57 15.18
CA GLU A 387 21.23 1.20 14.05
C GLU A 387 20.88 0.63 12.67
N ASP A 388 20.01 -0.38 12.59
CA ASP A 388 19.65 -1.02 11.33
C ASP A 388 18.55 -0.25 10.57
N VAL A 389 18.43 -0.56 9.28
CA VAL A 389 17.26 -0.22 8.43
C VAL A 389 16.48 -1.50 8.19
N ALA A 390 15.17 -1.49 8.45
CA ALA A 390 14.33 -2.67 8.36
C ALA A 390 14.07 -3.13 6.91
N ARG A 391 13.74 -4.41 6.77
CA ARG A 391 13.07 -4.95 5.57
C ARG A 391 11.64 -4.41 5.49
N THR A 392 10.99 -4.54 4.33
CA THR A 392 9.62 -4.06 4.12
C THR A 392 8.64 -4.65 5.14
N LEU A 393 7.92 -3.79 5.87
CA LEU A 393 6.78 -4.19 6.69
C LEU A 393 5.66 -4.67 5.76
N SER A 394 5.40 -5.97 5.70
CA SER A 394 4.43 -6.56 4.76
C SER A 394 3.07 -6.79 5.41
N ALA A 395 2.01 -6.88 4.61
CA ALA A 395 0.68 -7.27 5.09
C ALA A 395 0.59 -8.73 5.60
N ARG A 396 1.70 -9.48 5.63
CA ARG A 396 1.83 -10.79 6.29
C ARG A 396 2.48 -10.71 7.68
N TYR A 397 3.03 -9.57 8.07
CA TYR A 397 3.74 -9.37 9.36
C TYR A 397 2.91 -9.79 10.59
N TYR A 398 1.58 -9.71 10.51
CA TYR A 398 0.66 -10.16 11.56
C TYR A 398 0.81 -11.64 11.95
N LYS A 399 1.42 -12.49 11.09
CA LYS A 399 1.54 -13.95 11.32
C LYS A 399 2.61 -14.30 12.34
N ASP A 400 3.83 -13.81 12.12
CA ASP A 400 5.02 -14.19 12.89
C ASP A 400 6.00 -13.01 13.09
N GLY A 401 5.79 -11.88 12.41
CA GLY A 401 6.67 -10.72 12.43
C GLY A 401 8.06 -10.96 11.80
N SER A 402 8.25 -12.05 11.06
CA SER A 402 9.58 -12.49 10.62
C SER A 402 10.29 -11.51 9.68
N GLU A 403 9.58 -10.61 9.00
CA GLU A 403 10.22 -9.55 8.20
C GLU A 403 11.13 -8.65 9.05
N ILE A 404 10.73 -8.32 10.28
CA ILE A 404 11.38 -7.36 11.19
C ILE A 404 11.23 -7.82 12.65
N LEU A 405 12.28 -8.37 13.24
CA LEU A 405 12.37 -8.71 14.66
C LEU A 405 13.45 -7.85 15.32
N ILE A 406 13.13 -7.30 16.50
CA ILE A 406 14.02 -6.44 17.29
C ILE A 406 14.79 -7.28 18.30
N ARG A 407 16.11 -7.15 18.29
CA ARG A 407 17.02 -7.83 19.20
C ARG A 407 16.90 -7.24 20.61
N GLN A 408 16.64 -8.08 21.61
CA GLN A 408 16.63 -7.72 23.02
C GLN A 408 17.87 -8.29 23.73
N ASN A 409 18.36 -7.62 24.77
CA ASN A 409 19.48 -8.12 25.57
C ASN A 409 18.99 -9.23 26.52
N GLY A 410 19.68 -10.36 26.58
CA GLY A 410 19.35 -11.50 27.45
C GLY A 410 18.00 -12.20 27.18
N LYS A 411 17.23 -11.76 26.18
CA LYS A 411 15.91 -12.32 25.81
C LYS A 411 15.89 -12.85 24.38
N ARG A 412 14.82 -13.58 24.04
CA ARG A 412 14.42 -13.82 22.63
C ARG A 412 14.12 -12.48 21.94
N PRO A 413 14.10 -12.39 20.60
CA PRO A 413 13.70 -11.17 19.91
C PRO A 413 12.21 -10.83 20.13
N ARG A 414 11.84 -9.55 19.98
CA ARG A 414 10.44 -9.10 19.91
C ARG A 414 10.02 -8.70 18.51
N ARG A 415 8.70 -8.68 18.27
CA ARG A 415 8.10 -7.96 17.15
C ARG A 415 8.05 -6.45 17.47
N LEU A 416 7.79 -5.65 16.44
CA LEU A 416 7.38 -4.25 16.60
C LEU A 416 6.00 -4.17 17.28
N THR A 417 5.77 -3.17 18.12
CA THR A 417 4.41 -2.82 18.54
C THR A 417 3.65 -2.16 17.37
N PRO A 418 2.31 -2.15 17.36
CA PRO A 418 1.55 -1.36 16.39
C PRO A 418 1.89 0.15 16.40
N ARG A 419 2.30 0.73 17.54
CA ARG A 419 2.82 2.12 17.61
C ARG A 419 4.14 2.27 16.88
N GLU A 420 5.09 1.36 17.09
CA GLU A 420 6.37 1.35 16.37
C GLU A 420 6.13 1.14 14.86
N CYS A 421 5.12 0.36 14.45
CA CYS A 421 4.70 0.26 13.05
C CYS A 421 4.09 1.56 12.50
N ALA A 422 3.32 2.30 13.29
CA ALA A 422 2.78 3.61 12.89
C ALA A 422 3.91 4.62 12.66
N ARG A 423 4.90 4.66 13.57
CA ARG A 423 6.14 5.46 13.45
C ARG A 423 6.99 5.03 12.24
N LEU A 424 7.20 3.73 12.03
CA LEU A 424 7.94 3.15 10.90
C LEU A 424 7.29 3.46 9.52
N MET A 425 6.00 3.78 9.51
CA MET A 425 5.23 4.19 8.32
C MET A 425 5.01 5.72 8.24
N GLY A 426 5.41 6.47 9.27
CA GLY A 426 5.26 7.92 9.40
C GLY A 426 3.83 8.43 9.63
N PHE A 427 2.95 7.59 10.19
CA PHE A 427 1.65 8.03 10.71
C PHE A 427 1.79 8.73 12.08
N ASP A 428 2.80 8.34 12.85
CA ASP A 428 3.35 9.11 13.97
C ASP A 428 4.77 9.56 13.62
N ARG A 429 5.29 10.62 14.24
CA ARG A 429 6.73 10.93 14.24
C ARG A 429 7.46 10.18 15.38
N PRO A 430 8.80 10.14 15.39
CA PRO A 430 9.59 9.72 16.56
C PRO A 430 9.09 10.35 17.87
N GLY A 431 8.78 9.51 18.86
CA GLY A 431 8.26 9.93 20.17
C GLY A 431 6.78 10.37 20.22
N GLU A 432 6.12 10.60 19.08
CA GLU A 432 4.69 10.97 19.02
C GLU A 432 3.78 9.72 19.04
N ALA A 433 2.50 9.90 19.38
CA ALA A 433 1.52 8.83 19.52
C ALA A 433 0.08 9.24 19.10
N ASP A 434 -0.03 10.30 18.30
CA ASP A 434 -1.30 10.95 17.97
C ASP A 434 -2.18 10.12 17.03
N PHE A 435 -1.59 9.21 16.24
CA PHE A 435 -2.35 8.32 15.37
C PHE A 435 -3.16 7.32 16.19
N LYS A 436 -4.47 7.28 15.96
CA LYS A 436 -5.39 6.41 16.71
C LYS A 436 -5.41 5.01 16.09
N ILE A 437 -5.27 3.98 16.93
CA ILE A 437 -5.28 2.56 16.53
C ILE A 437 -6.49 1.87 17.20
N PRO A 438 -7.73 2.06 16.71
CA PRO A 438 -8.95 1.55 17.35
C PRO A 438 -9.23 0.06 17.04
N VAL A 439 -8.22 -0.67 16.56
CA VAL A 439 -8.32 -2.06 16.07
C VAL A 439 -7.27 -2.94 16.74
N SER A 440 -7.48 -4.26 16.73
CA SER A 440 -6.50 -5.19 17.28
C SER A 440 -5.19 -5.21 16.48
N ASP A 441 -4.09 -5.52 17.16
CA ASP A 441 -2.74 -5.64 16.60
C ASP A 441 -2.69 -6.39 15.26
N THR A 442 -3.39 -7.53 15.16
CA THR A 442 -3.48 -8.36 13.95
C THR A 442 -4.04 -7.60 12.74
N GLN A 443 -4.91 -6.61 12.95
CA GLN A 443 -5.43 -5.75 11.89
C GLN A 443 -4.52 -4.53 11.68
N ALA A 444 -4.01 -3.91 12.75
CA ALA A 444 -3.05 -2.80 12.65
C ALA A 444 -1.81 -3.19 11.83
N TYR A 445 -1.24 -4.38 12.07
CA TYR A 445 -0.13 -4.92 11.28
C TYR A 445 -0.46 -5.12 9.79
N LYS A 446 -1.72 -5.46 9.44
CA LYS A 446 -2.15 -5.52 8.03
C LYS A 446 -2.31 -4.13 7.42
N GLN A 447 -2.88 -3.19 8.18
CA GLN A 447 -3.09 -1.81 7.75
C GLN A 447 -1.75 -1.13 7.45
N PHE A 448 -0.82 -1.10 8.41
CA PHE A 448 0.54 -0.57 8.21
C PHE A 448 1.33 -1.39 7.17
N GLY A 449 1.12 -2.71 7.11
CA GLY A 449 1.74 -3.59 6.13
C GLY A 449 1.30 -3.32 4.69
N ASN A 450 0.05 -2.89 4.47
CA ASN A 450 -0.47 -2.46 3.16
C ASN A 450 -0.13 -1.00 2.84
N ALA A 451 -0.21 -0.09 3.83
CA ALA A 451 -0.17 1.35 3.63
C ALA A 451 1.08 1.88 2.88
N VAL A 452 0.93 3.09 2.32
CA VAL A 452 2.04 3.91 1.82
C VAL A 452 2.83 4.53 2.98
N ALA A 453 4.12 4.80 2.77
CA ALA A 453 4.92 5.54 3.77
C ALA A 453 4.63 7.04 3.65
N VAL A 454 3.96 7.60 4.66
CA VAL A 454 3.42 8.98 4.64
C VAL A 454 4.47 10.04 4.28
N PRO A 455 5.74 9.99 4.76
CA PRO A 455 6.75 11.00 4.40
C PRO A 455 7.12 11.01 2.92
N VAL A 456 7.04 9.85 2.24
CA VAL A 456 7.25 9.75 0.78
C VAL A 456 6.12 10.46 0.05
N VAL A 457 4.87 10.23 0.47
CA VAL A 457 3.70 10.92 -0.08
C VAL A 457 3.80 12.43 0.16
N ALA A 458 4.21 12.86 1.36
CA ALA A 458 4.41 14.27 1.67
C ALA A 458 5.57 14.91 0.89
N ALA A 459 6.55 14.14 0.39
CA ALA A 459 7.53 14.63 -0.58
C ALA A 459 6.93 14.75 -1.99
N VAL A 460 6.24 13.72 -2.46
CA VAL A 460 5.55 13.69 -3.77
C VAL A 460 4.50 14.81 -3.88
N ALA A 461 3.64 14.99 -2.88
CA ALA A 461 2.60 16.00 -2.88
C ALA A 461 3.19 17.43 -2.90
N ARG A 462 4.24 17.71 -2.11
CA ARG A 462 4.95 18.99 -2.17
C ARG A 462 5.56 19.26 -3.55
N HIS A 463 6.12 18.24 -4.20
CA HIS A 463 6.66 18.35 -5.57
C HIS A 463 5.57 18.56 -6.63
N MET A 464 4.38 18.02 -6.41
CA MET A 464 3.20 18.24 -7.26
C MET A 464 2.49 19.58 -6.98
N LYS A 465 2.71 20.22 -5.82
CA LYS A 465 1.88 21.33 -5.32
C LYS A 465 1.69 22.46 -6.35
N GLN A 466 2.76 23.00 -6.92
CA GLN A 466 2.66 24.13 -7.86
C GLN A 466 1.79 23.75 -9.07
N TRP A 467 2.02 22.58 -9.65
CA TRP A 467 1.32 22.05 -10.82
C TRP A 467 -0.16 21.74 -10.54
N ILE A 468 -0.51 21.42 -9.29
CA ILE A 468 -1.90 21.29 -8.86
C ILE A 468 -2.57 22.67 -8.82
N LEU A 469 -1.93 23.68 -8.23
CA LEU A 469 -2.48 25.04 -8.14
C LEU A 469 -2.59 25.70 -9.52
N GLU A 470 -1.56 25.61 -10.35
CA GLU A 470 -1.55 26.08 -11.74
C GLU A 470 -2.70 25.46 -12.56
N ALA A 471 -2.95 24.16 -12.40
CA ALA A 471 -4.06 23.46 -13.06
C ALA A 471 -5.44 23.77 -12.45
N VAL A 472 -5.50 24.29 -11.22
CA VAL A 472 -6.74 24.74 -10.57
C VAL A 472 -7.09 26.14 -11.03
N GLU A 473 -6.16 27.09 -10.90
CA GLU A 473 -6.30 28.49 -11.32
C GLU A 473 -6.54 28.60 -12.83
N GLY A 474 -5.93 27.72 -13.64
CA GLY A 474 -6.12 27.68 -15.08
C GLY A 474 -7.58 27.47 -15.51
N ASP A 475 -8.32 26.57 -14.84
CA ASP A 475 -9.72 26.31 -15.16
C ASP A 475 -10.63 27.48 -14.77
N GLU A 476 -10.41 28.11 -13.61
CA GLU A 476 -11.22 29.23 -13.13
C GLU A 476 -11.19 30.41 -14.12
N ASN A 477 -10.00 30.72 -14.65
CA ASN A 477 -9.83 31.77 -15.65
C ASN A 477 -10.54 31.46 -16.98
N HIS A 478 -10.55 30.20 -17.43
CA HIS A 478 -11.30 29.80 -18.63
C HIS A 478 -12.82 29.81 -18.40
N HIS A 479 -13.29 29.50 -17.19
CA HIS A 479 -14.71 29.54 -16.88
C HIS A 479 -15.23 31.00 -16.77
N ALA A 480 -14.42 31.89 -16.20
CA ALA A 480 -14.73 33.32 -16.10
C ALA A 480 -14.82 34.02 -17.48
N THR A 481 -13.94 33.70 -18.43
CA THR A 481 -14.00 34.27 -19.78
C THR A 481 -15.13 33.69 -20.61
N GLY A 482 -15.38 32.37 -20.55
CA GLY A 482 -16.51 31.75 -21.25
C GLY A 482 -17.89 32.31 -20.85
N LEU A 483 -18.03 32.78 -19.61
CA LEU A 483 -19.23 33.47 -19.11
C LEU A 483 -19.32 34.95 -19.54
N GLN A 484 -18.22 35.56 -20.01
CA GLN A 484 -18.21 36.92 -20.56
C GLN A 484 -18.44 36.93 -22.09
N GLU A 485 -18.11 35.86 -22.80
CA GLU A 485 -18.40 35.72 -24.25
C GLU A 485 -19.82 35.18 -24.55
N SER A 486 -20.60 34.87 -23.50
CA SER A 486 -21.97 34.32 -23.62
C SER A 486 -23.07 35.21 -23.01
N ALA A 487 -22.76 36.48 -22.74
CA ALA A 487 -23.66 37.50 -22.19
C ALA A 487 -23.76 38.75 -23.10
#